data_AF-A0A395K4M1-F1
#
_entry.id   AF-A0A395K4M1-F1
#
_cell.length_a   1.000
_cell.length_b   1.000
_cell.length_c   1.000
_cell.angle_alpha   90.00
_cell.angle_beta   90.00
_cell.angle_gamma   90.00
#
_symmetry.space_group_name_H-M   'P 1'
#
loop_
_entity.id
_entity.type
_entity.pdbx_description
1 polymer ?
#
loop_
_entity_poly.entity_id
_entity_poly.type
_entity_poly.pdbx_seq_one_letter_code
_entity_poly.pdbx_strand_id
1 'polypeptide(L)'
;MTRKKRIKTNTEKAKLMHFYYSRTGFYMFIWESLKKAFIPIVVVVIALFLINEYVYNINEGLESITDTFSRPGIFTFFFTSETLLGLIPPEIFIAWTKKTPEPIINLSILATLSYAGGLLSYFIGKLTLKIASLRTYLEVKMAKHLKNSKKWGGFLILVGALLPVPFSISCMAAGMIKYPFKNVVLFGLFRFARFAIYAWAIFKVVT
;
A
#
# COMPACT_ATOMS: atom_id res chain seq x y z
N MET A 1 25.75 32.00 28.19
CA MET A 1 25.58 30.60 28.65
C MET A 1 24.66 29.84 27.70
N THR A 2 25.18 28.91 26.91
CA THR A 2 24.36 28.04 26.05
C THR A 2 23.65 26.99 26.91
N ARG A 3 22.32 27.08 26.99
CA ARG A 3 21.47 26.16 27.78
C ARG A 3 21.61 24.74 27.20
N LYS A 4 22.32 23.84 27.89
CA LYS A 4 22.44 22.42 27.49
C LYS A 4 21.04 21.81 27.38
N LYS A 5 20.63 21.39 26.18
CA LYS A 5 19.36 20.69 25.96
C LYS A 5 19.41 19.33 26.67
N ARG A 6 18.47 19.10 27.60
CA ARG A 6 18.30 17.81 28.29
C ARG A 6 18.01 16.69 27.28
N ILE A 7 18.78 15.61 27.34
CA ILE A 7 18.55 14.41 26.54
C ILE A 7 17.32 13.68 27.12
N LYS A 8 16.26 13.57 26.33
CA LYS A 8 15.00 12.92 26.74
C LYS A 8 15.09 11.41 26.57
N THR A 9 14.49 10.66 27.49
CA THR A 9 14.39 9.20 27.42
C THR A 9 13.39 8.75 26.34
N ASN A 10 13.46 7.48 25.91
CA ASN A 10 12.57 6.96 24.86
C ASN A 10 11.09 6.98 25.28
N THR A 11 10.80 6.80 26.57
CA THR A 11 9.45 6.87 27.13
C THR A 11 8.88 8.30 27.12
N GLU A 12 9.69 9.30 27.48
CA GLU A 12 9.31 10.71 27.38
C GLU A 12 9.05 11.14 25.93
N LYS A 13 9.88 10.67 25.00
CA LYS A 13 9.69 10.90 23.55
C LYS A 13 8.38 10.28 23.06
N ALA A 14 8.08 9.04 23.44
CA ALA A 14 6.83 8.36 23.07
C ALA A 14 5.60 9.09 23.63
N LYS A 15 5.65 9.52 24.89
CA LYS A 15 4.56 10.27 25.55
C LYS A 15 4.33 11.62 24.86
N LEU A 16 5.39 12.33 24.50
CA LEU A 16 5.31 13.56 23.71
C LEU A 16 4.70 13.33 22.32
N MET A 17 5.07 12.25 21.63
CA MET A 17 4.47 11.89 20.34
C MET A 17 2.98 11.56 20.48
N HIS A 18 2.58 10.79 21.49
CA HIS A 18 1.18 10.48 21.74
C HIS A 18 0.34 11.74 21.96
N PHE A 19 0.81 12.66 22.82
CA PHE A 19 0.13 13.94 23.04
C PHE A 19 0.10 14.80 21.77
N TYR A 20 1.17 14.80 20.97
CA TYR A 20 1.21 15.49 19.69
C TYR A 20 0.15 14.95 18.71
N TYR A 21 0.07 13.63 18.54
CA TYR A 21 -0.90 12.99 17.63
C TYR A 21 -2.35 13.16 18.11
N SER A 22 -2.59 13.09 19.42
CA SER A 22 -3.91 13.36 19.99
C SER A 22 -4.37 14.80 19.73
N ARG A 23 -3.50 15.80 19.97
CA ARG A 23 -3.84 17.22 19.75
C ARG A 23 -3.95 17.62 18.28
N THR A 24 -3.27 16.91 17.38
CA THR A 24 -3.31 17.20 15.94
C THR A 24 -4.51 16.57 15.23
N GLY A 25 -5.39 15.87 15.96
CA GLY A 25 -6.58 15.22 15.38
C GLY A 25 -6.27 13.97 14.58
N PHE A 26 -5.07 13.39 14.75
CA PHE A 26 -4.62 12.25 13.96
C PHE A 26 -5.51 11.02 14.07
N TYR A 27 -5.90 10.67 15.29
CA TYR A 27 -6.73 9.49 15.54
C TYR A 27 -8.13 9.65 14.94
N MET A 28 -8.69 10.86 14.98
CA MET A 28 -9.95 11.17 14.30
C MET A 28 -9.80 11.04 12.78
N PHE A 29 -8.69 11.52 12.21
CA PHE A 29 -8.40 11.35 10.79
C PHE A 29 -8.25 9.87 10.39
N ILE A 30 -7.59 9.04 11.22
CA ILE A 30 -7.52 7.59 11.02
C ILE A 30 -8.92 6.99 11.01
N TRP A 31 -9.73 7.31 12.01
CA TRP A 31 -11.08 6.78 12.16
C TRP A 31 -11.97 7.13 10.97
N GLU A 32 -11.96 8.39 10.55
CA GLU A 32 -12.71 8.85 9.37
C GLU A 32 -12.22 8.18 8.08
N SER A 33 -10.91 7.98 7.93
CA SER A 33 -10.34 7.33 6.75
C SER A 33 -10.70 5.85 6.69
N LEU A 34 -10.63 5.14 7.83
CA LEU A 34 -11.09 3.75 7.94
C LEU A 34 -12.57 3.61 7.62
N LYS A 35 -13.40 4.51 8.17
CA LYS A 35 -14.85 4.52 7.91
C LYS A 35 -15.15 4.75 6.43
N LYS A 36 -14.43 5.66 5.77
CA LYS A 36 -14.58 5.93 4.32
C LYS A 36 -14.10 4.76 3.45
N ALA A 37 -13.06 4.04 3.87
CA ALA A 37 -12.57 2.87 3.16
C ALA A 37 -13.46 1.63 3.35
N PHE A 38 -14.22 1.56 4.45
CA PHE A 38 -15.04 0.39 4.76
C PHE A 38 -16.11 0.08 3.70
N ILE A 39 -16.84 1.10 3.23
CA ILE A 39 -17.91 0.93 2.24
C ILE A 39 -17.38 0.32 0.92
N PRO A 40 -16.35 0.87 0.25
CA PRO A 40 -15.84 0.27 -0.99
C PRO A 40 -15.29 -1.15 -0.77
N ILE A 41 -14.69 -1.44 0.40
CA ILE A 41 -14.26 -2.81 0.73
C ILE A 41 -15.45 -3.76 0.77
N VAL A 42 -16.52 -3.40 1.49
CA VAL A 42 -17.73 -4.23 1.61
C VAL A 42 -18.37 -4.44 0.23
N VAL A 43 -18.43 -3.39 -0.60
CA VAL A 43 -18.95 -3.50 -1.97
C VAL A 43 -18.13 -4.47 -2.81
N VAL A 44 -16.79 -4.41 -2.75
CA VAL A 44 -15.92 -5.33 -3.48
C VAL A 44 -16.11 -6.77 -2.99
N VAL A 45 -16.21 -6.99 -1.67
CA VAL A 45 -16.43 -8.33 -1.11
C VAL A 45 -17.79 -8.89 -1.53
N ILE A 46 -18.86 -8.10 -1.45
CA ILE A 46 -20.20 -8.51 -1.88
C ILE A 46 -20.21 -8.81 -3.39
N ALA A 47 -19.57 -7.95 -4.19
CA ALA A 47 -19.46 -8.18 -5.64
C ALA A 47 -18.71 -9.47 -5.95
N LEU A 48 -17.59 -9.75 -5.28
CA LEU A 48 -16.85 -11.00 -5.44
C LEU A 48 -17.70 -12.22 -5.03
N PHE A 49 -18.45 -12.12 -3.94
CA PHE A 49 -19.36 -13.19 -3.49
C PHE A 49 -20.46 -13.45 -4.54
N LEU A 50 -21.10 -12.39 -5.03
CA LEU A 50 -22.15 -12.50 -6.05
C LEU A 50 -21.62 -13.05 -7.38
N ILE A 51 -20.43 -12.63 -7.81
CA ILE A 51 -19.79 -13.15 -9.03
C ILE A 51 -19.49 -14.64 -8.88
N ASN A 52 -18.95 -15.06 -7.73
CA ASN A 52 -18.64 -16.46 -7.46
C ASN A 52 -19.88 -17.36 -7.49
N GLU A 53 -20.99 -16.87 -6.93
CA GLU A 53 -22.23 -17.64 -6.79
C GLU A 53 -23.09 -17.62 -8.07
N TYR A 54 -23.15 -16.49 -8.78
CA TYR A 54 -24.12 -16.27 -9.86
C TYR A 54 -23.53 -16.16 -11.26
N VAL A 55 -22.21 -15.97 -11.42
CA VAL A 55 -21.60 -15.69 -12.74
C VAL A 55 -20.55 -16.72 -13.13
N TYR A 56 -19.54 -16.96 -12.29
CA TYR A 56 -18.43 -17.86 -12.62
C TYR A 56 -17.68 -18.30 -11.36
N ASN A 57 -17.39 -19.61 -11.23
CA ASN A 57 -16.65 -20.14 -10.10
C ASN A 57 -15.23 -19.58 -10.09
N ILE A 58 -14.86 -18.87 -9.03
CA ILE A 58 -13.53 -18.23 -8.93
C ILE A 58 -12.42 -19.28 -9.09
N ASN A 59 -12.65 -20.52 -8.64
CA ASN A 59 -11.67 -21.61 -8.77
C ASN A 59 -11.39 -21.98 -10.24
N GLU A 60 -12.44 -22.11 -11.05
CA GLU A 60 -12.31 -22.41 -12.49
C GLU A 60 -11.64 -21.26 -13.24
N GLY A 61 -11.87 -20.02 -12.80
CA GLY A 61 -11.22 -18.83 -13.37
C GLY A 61 -9.72 -18.79 -13.07
N LEU A 62 -9.34 -19.12 -11.84
CA LEU A 62 -7.94 -19.20 -11.44
C LEU A 62 -7.20 -20.37 -12.12
N GLU A 63 -7.87 -21.50 -12.33
CA GLU A 63 -7.34 -22.64 -13.08
C GLU A 63 -7.13 -22.29 -14.55
N SER A 64 -8.13 -21.67 -15.20
CA SER A 64 -7.99 -21.20 -16.58
C SER A 64 -6.85 -20.19 -16.76
N ILE A 65 -6.65 -19.28 -15.80
CA ILE A 65 -5.51 -18.35 -15.82
C ILE A 65 -4.18 -19.10 -15.69
N THR A 66 -4.13 -20.12 -14.83
CA THR A 66 -2.93 -20.93 -14.60
C THR A 66 -2.56 -21.76 -15.83
N ASP A 67 -3.56 -22.28 -16.54
CA ASP A 67 -3.35 -23.10 -17.73
C ASP A 67 -3.07 -22.27 -18.99
N THR A 68 -3.66 -21.07 -19.09
CA THR A 68 -3.52 -20.20 -20.28
C THR A 68 -2.27 -19.34 -20.23
N PHE A 69 -1.88 -18.85 -19.04
CA PHE A 69 -0.78 -17.88 -18.90
C PHE A 69 0.45 -18.47 -18.22
N SER A 70 1.62 -18.12 -18.74
CA SER A 70 2.88 -18.50 -18.11
C SER A 70 3.09 -17.78 -16.77
N ARG A 71 3.69 -18.48 -15.79
CA ARG A 71 4.03 -17.91 -14.47
C ARG A 71 4.79 -16.57 -14.57
N PRO A 72 5.84 -16.43 -15.40
CA PRO A 72 6.54 -15.15 -15.55
C PRO A 72 5.68 -14.05 -16.15
N GLY A 73 4.73 -14.40 -17.03
CA GLY A 73 3.79 -13.46 -17.62
C GLY A 73 2.87 -12.84 -16.57
N ILE A 74 2.33 -13.66 -15.66
CA ILE A 74 1.48 -13.21 -14.56
C ILE A 74 2.27 -12.30 -13.61
N PHE A 75 3.50 -12.68 -13.25
CA PHE A 75 4.35 -11.84 -12.40
C PHE A 75 4.71 -10.50 -13.04
N THR A 76 5.01 -10.49 -14.34
CA THR A 76 5.33 -9.26 -15.09
C THR A 76 4.11 -8.35 -15.15
N PHE A 77 2.95 -8.89 -15.51
CA PHE A 77 1.70 -8.13 -15.55
C PHE A 77 1.34 -7.53 -14.19
N PHE A 78 1.43 -8.34 -13.13
CA PHE A 78 1.24 -7.89 -11.75
C PHE A 78 2.20 -6.76 -11.39
N PHE A 79 3.50 -6.94 -11.64
CA PHE A 79 4.53 -5.98 -11.30
C PHE A 79 4.37 -4.64 -12.04
N THR A 80 4.06 -4.69 -13.33
CA THR A 80 3.80 -3.49 -14.13
C THR A 80 2.55 -2.77 -13.67
N SER A 81 1.46 -3.50 -13.42
CA SER A 81 0.22 -2.93 -12.90
C SER A 81 0.42 -2.28 -11.53
N GLU A 82 1.12 -2.96 -10.62
CA GLU A 82 1.43 -2.44 -9.29
C GLU A 82 2.28 -1.18 -9.39
N THR A 83 3.37 -1.20 -10.16
CA THR A 83 4.32 -0.07 -10.26
C THR A 83 3.66 1.20 -10.81
N LEU A 84 2.71 1.07 -11.75
CA LEU A 84 2.05 2.22 -12.37
C LEU A 84 0.88 2.73 -11.52
N LEU A 85 -0.06 1.85 -11.14
CA LEU A 85 -1.36 2.23 -10.61
C LEU A 85 -1.76 1.47 -9.33
N GLY A 86 -1.38 0.21 -9.18
CA GLY A 86 -1.77 -0.62 -8.02
C GLY A 86 -3.29 -0.79 -7.89
N LEU A 87 -4.02 -0.71 -9.00
CA LEU A 87 -5.48 -0.81 -9.01
C LEU A 87 -5.98 -2.24 -8.97
N ILE A 88 -5.19 -3.19 -9.46
CA ILE A 88 -5.61 -4.59 -9.49
C ILE A 88 -5.47 -5.16 -8.08
N PRO A 89 -6.56 -5.69 -7.49
CA PRO A 89 -6.53 -6.26 -6.15
C PRO A 89 -5.49 -7.39 -6.07
N PRO A 90 -4.46 -7.30 -5.19
CA PRO A 90 -3.45 -8.34 -5.05
C PRO A 90 -4.05 -9.68 -4.58
N GLU A 91 -5.25 -9.67 -4.04
CA GLU A 91 -6.00 -10.83 -3.55
C GLU A 91 -6.22 -11.89 -4.64
N ILE A 92 -6.45 -11.46 -5.89
CA ILE A 92 -6.63 -12.37 -7.04
C ILE A 92 -5.34 -13.14 -7.30
N PHE A 93 -4.20 -12.45 -7.29
CA PHE A 93 -2.90 -13.06 -7.51
C PHE A 93 -2.47 -13.93 -6.32
N ILE A 94 -2.85 -13.58 -5.09
CA ILE A 94 -2.64 -14.42 -3.91
C ILE A 94 -3.47 -15.71 -4.02
N ALA A 95 -4.72 -15.64 -4.47
CA ALA A 95 -5.54 -16.83 -4.70
C ALA A 95 -4.94 -17.72 -5.79
N TRP A 96 -4.43 -17.11 -6.87
CA TRP A 96 -3.71 -17.82 -7.94
C TRP A 96 -2.51 -18.60 -7.41
N THR A 97 -1.71 -18.05 -6.47
CA THR A 97 -0.54 -18.80 -5.96
C THR A 97 -0.93 -20.11 -5.30
N LYS A 98 -2.13 -20.22 -4.70
CA LYS A 98 -2.60 -21.49 -4.13
C LYS A 98 -2.78 -22.60 -5.17
N LYS A 99 -3.12 -22.25 -6.41
CA LYS A 99 -3.30 -23.21 -7.52
C LYS A 99 -1.98 -23.61 -8.19
N THR A 100 -0.86 -23.03 -7.77
CA THR A 100 0.46 -23.37 -8.31
C THR A 100 1.16 -24.47 -7.50
N PRO A 101 2.15 -25.19 -8.08
CA PRO A 101 2.88 -26.25 -7.37
C PRO A 101 3.62 -25.79 -6.11
N GLU A 102 4.04 -24.52 -6.06
CA GLU A 102 4.81 -23.94 -4.96
C GLU A 102 4.17 -22.64 -4.44
N PRO A 103 3.04 -22.71 -3.70
CA PRO A 103 2.26 -21.53 -3.33
C PRO A 103 3.00 -20.51 -2.49
N ILE A 104 3.83 -20.97 -1.54
CA ILE A 104 4.57 -20.11 -0.62
C ILE A 104 5.67 -19.35 -1.34
N ILE A 105 6.39 -20.01 -2.25
CA ILE A 105 7.46 -19.39 -3.04
C ILE A 105 6.85 -18.34 -3.96
N ASN A 106 5.80 -18.68 -4.69
CA ASN A 106 5.13 -17.75 -5.60
C ASN A 106 4.52 -16.55 -4.86
N LEU A 107 3.96 -16.76 -3.66
CA LEU A 107 3.48 -15.69 -2.79
C LEU A 107 4.62 -14.77 -2.34
N SER A 108 5.77 -15.33 -1.97
CA SER A 108 6.92 -14.55 -1.53
C SER A 108 7.49 -13.68 -2.65
N ILE A 109 7.54 -14.20 -3.88
CA ILE A 109 7.92 -13.47 -5.09
C ILE A 109 6.92 -12.34 -5.34
N LEU A 110 5.62 -12.64 -5.28
CA LEU A 110 4.56 -11.66 -5.49
C LEU A 110 4.63 -10.51 -4.48
N ALA A 111 4.80 -10.81 -3.19
CA ALA A 111 4.96 -9.81 -2.15
C ALA A 111 6.21 -8.93 -2.38
N THR A 112 7.31 -9.55 -2.80
CA THR A 112 8.58 -8.85 -3.09
C THR A 112 8.45 -7.94 -4.31
N LEU A 113 7.86 -8.42 -5.40
CA LEU A 113 7.55 -7.63 -6.60
C LEU A 113 6.65 -6.45 -6.25
N SER A 114 5.65 -6.69 -5.40
CA SER A 114 4.71 -5.66 -5.01
C SER A 114 5.36 -4.57 -4.16
N TYR A 115 6.24 -4.96 -3.24
CA TYR A 115 7.05 -4.03 -2.46
C TYR A 115 8.01 -3.24 -3.35
N ALA A 116 8.74 -3.91 -4.25
CA ALA A 116 9.64 -3.28 -5.20
C ALA A 116 8.91 -2.29 -6.13
N GLY A 117 7.73 -2.67 -6.63
CA GLY A 117 6.89 -1.83 -7.48
C GLY A 117 6.52 -0.52 -6.78
N GLY A 118 6.07 -0.59 -5.52
CA GLY A 118 5.81 0.62 -4.74
C GLY A 118 7.05 1.50 -4.51
N LEU A 119 8.22 0.90 -4.27
CA LEU A 119 9.47 1.68 -4.18
C LEU A 119 9.82 2.36 -5.51
N LEU A 120 9.59 1.72 -6.65
CA LEU A 120 9.75 2.34 -7.96
C LEU A 120 8.75 3.48 -8.17
N SER A 121 7.48 3.31 -7.77
CA SER A 121 6.48 4.39 -7.81
C SER A 121 6.91 5.62 -7.02
N TYR A 122 7.61 5.45 -5.89
CA TYR A 122 8.21 6.57 -5.16
C TYR A 122 9.23 7.35 -6.01
N PHE A 123 10.10 6.65 -6.75
CA PHE A 123 11.04 7.31 -7.65
C PHE A 123 10.32 8.00 -8.81
N ILE A 124 9.27 7.38 -9.38
CA ILE A 124 8.41 8.00 -10.39
C ILE A 124 7.83 9.32 -9.84
N GLY A 125 7.23 9.30 -8.66
CA GLY A 125 6.69 10.51 -8.02
C GLY A 125 7.75 11.59 -7.73
N LYS A 126 8.99 11.18 -7.40
CA LYS A 126 10.12 12.11 -7.24
C LYS A 126 10.56 12.71 -8.58
N LEU A 127 10.52 11.94 -9.67
CA LEU A 127 10.84 12.40 -11.03
C LEU A 127 9.79 13.37 -11.56
N THR A 128 8.51 13.19 -11.21
CA THR A 128 7.42 14.13 -11.53
C THR A 128 7.75 15.57 -11.09
N LEU A 129 8.49 15.75 -10.00
CA LEU A 129 8.93 17.07 -9.51
C LEU A 129 10.04 17.73 -10.35
N LYS A 130 10.72 17.00 -11.24
CA LYS A 130 11.68 17.61 -12.18
C LYS A 130 10.98 18.39 -13.28
N ILE A 131 9.71 18.09 -13.54
CA ILE A 131 8.90 18.79 -14.55
C ILE A 131 8.43 20.12 -13.96
N ALA A 132 8.84 21.24 -14.56
CA ALA A 132 8.61 22.58 -14.03
C ALA A 132 7.11 22.91 -13.85
N SER A 133 6.24 22.50 -14.77
CA SER A 133 4.79 22.74 -14.69
C SER A 133 4.14 22.05 -13.49
N LEU A 134 4.47 20.77 -13.27
CA LEU A 134 3.96 19.97 -12.17
C LEU A 134 4.51 20.45 -10.81
N ARG A 135 5.78 20.85 -10.78
CA ARG A 135 6.38 21.45 -9.59
C ARG A 135 5.65 22.74 -9.20
N THR A 136 5.42 23.65 -10.13
CA THR A 136 4.70 24.91 -9.87
C THR A 136 3.27 24.64 -9.43
N TYR A 137 2.58 23.67 -10.03
CA TYR A 137 1.24 23.27 -9.59
C TYR A 137 1.22 22.76 -8.14
N LEU A 138 2.18 21.91 -7.78
CA LEU A 138 2.30 21.34 -6.43
C LEU A 138 2.74 22.40 -5.39
N GLU A 139 3.67 23.28 -5.75
CA GLU A 139 4.21 24.32 -4.86
C GLU A 139 3.25 25.51 -4.69
N VAL A 140 2.42 25.83 -5.69
CA VAL A 140 1.47 26.96 -5.62
C VAL A 140 0.08 26.49 -5.18
N LYS A 141 -0.53 25.56 -5.91
CA LYS A 141 -1.94 25.17 -5.70
C LYS A 141 -2.10 24.17 -4.54
N MET A 142 -1.10 23.32 -4.32
CA MET A 142 -1.17 22.28 -3.29
C MET A 142 -0.31 22.56 -2.05
N ALA A 143 0.40 23.69 -1.95
CA ALA A 143 1.30 23.97 -0.82
C ALA A 143 0.66 23.77 0.57
N LYS A 144 -0.59 24.21 0.75
CA LYS A 144 -1.33 24.07 2.02
C LYS A 144 -1.58 22.60 2.38
N HIS A 145 -1.90 21.76 1.38
CA HIS A 145 -2.09 20.32 1.55
C HIS A 145 -0.75 19.57 1.68
N LEU A 146 0.28 19.97 0.92
CA LEU A 146 1.61 19.38 0.94
C LEU A 146 2.34 19.58 2.28
N LYS A 147 2.18 20.74 2.92
CA LYS A 147 2.84 21.05 4.20
C LYS A 147 2.35 20.16 5.34
N ASN A 148 1.07 19.78 5.30
CA ASN A 148 0.50 18.81 6.23
C ASN A 148 0.83 17.36 5.81
N SER A 149 0.71 17.02 4.52
CA SER A 149 1.08 15.68 4.02
C SER A 149 2.55 15.32 4.23
N LYS A 150 3.49 16.27 4.21
CA LYS A 150 4.90 16.02 4.58
C LYS A 150 5.05 15.52 6.02
N LYS A 151 4.20 15.97 6.95
CA LYS A 151 4.21 15.52 8.35
C LYS A 151 3.59 14.12 8.49
N TRP A 152 2.58 13.82 7.66
CA TRP A 152 1.86 12.55 7.65
C TRP A 152 2.39 11.54 6.62
N GLY A 153 3.49 11.83 5.91
CA GLY A 153 3.97 11.00 4.80
C GLY A 153 4.23 9.54 5.20
N GLY A 154 4.77 9.32 6.40
CA GLY A 154 4.96 7.97 6.95
C GLY A 154 3.65 7.25 7.23
N PHE A 155 2.63 7.98 7.70
CA PHE A 155 1.30 7.44 7.90
C PHE A 155 0.62 7.06 6.58
N LEU A 156 0.75 7.91 5.55
CA LEU A 156 0.20 7.61 4.22
C LEU A 156 0.79 6.30 3.66
N ILE A 157 2.09 6.09 3.83
CA ILE A 157 2.77 4.85 3.38
C ILE A 157 2.33 3.66 4.24
N LEU A 158 2.22 3.82 5.57
CA LEU A 158 1.78 2.77 6.47
C LEU A 158 0.35 2.31 6.15
N VAL A 159 -0.56 3.27 5.95
CA VAL A 159 -1.92 3.01 5.49
C VAL A 159 -1.91 2.34 4.12
N GLY A 160 -1.14 2.87 3.18
CA GLY A 160 -0.91 2.28 1.85
C GLY A 160 -0.46 0.82 1.90
N ALA A 161 0.40 0.48 2.86
CA ALA A 161 0.99 -0.84 2.99
C ALA A 161 0.06 -1.86 3.66
N LEU A 162 -0.80 -1.40 4.58
CA LEU A 162 -1.64 -2.27 5.41
C LEU A 162 -3.09 -2.34 4.92
N LEU A 163 -3.70 -1.20 4.61
CA LEU A 163 -5.10 -1.09 4.18
C LEU A 163 -5.26 -1.47 2.71
N PRO A 164 -6.48 -1.87 2.28
CA PRO A 164 -6.78 -2.21 0.89
C PRO A 164 -6.92 -0.96 0.03
N VAL A 165 -5.84 -0.21 0.00
CA VAL A 165 -5.65 0.96 -0.84
C VAL A 165 -4.41 0.73 -1.72
N PRO A 166 -4.35 1.36 -2.89
CA PRO A 166 -3.19 1.22 -3.77
C PRO A 166 -1.91 1.75 -3.09
N PHE A 167 -0.96 0.86 -2.82
CA PHE A 167 0.30 1.20 -2.18
C PHE A 167 1.22 2.02 -3.07
N SER A 168 1.25 1.72 -4.36
CA SER A 168 2.01 2.48 -5.35
C SER A 168 1.60 3.95 -5.39
N ILE A 169 0.31 4.27 -5.29
CA ILE A 169 -0.19 5.66 -5.19
C ILE A 169 0.34 6.32 -3.91
N SER A 170 0.33 5.61 -2.79
CA SER A 170 0.83 6.13 -1.51
C SER A 170 2.34 6.42 -1.57
N CYS A 171 3.11 5.53 -2.18
CA CYS A 171 4.55 5.70 -2.39
C CYS A 171 4.88 6.79 -3.40
N MET A 172 4.10 6.89 -4.50
CA MET A 172 4.23 7.96 -5.49
C MET A 172 3.95 9.33 -4.86
N ALA A 173 2.87 9.45 -4.09
CA ALA A 173 2.57 10.65 -3.33
C ALA A 173 3.70 11.00 -2.35
N ALA A 174 4.27 10.01 -1.66
CA ALA A 174 5.44 10.21 -0.79
C ALA A 174 6.66 10.73 -1.56
N GLY A 175 6.87 10.27 -2.80
CA GLY A 175 7.91 10.76 -3.71
C GLY A 175 7.70 12.22 -4.11
N MET A 176 6.46 12.57 -4.49
CA MET A 176 6.07 13.93 -4.88
C MET A 176 6.23 14.94 -3.74
N ILE A 177 6.03 14.52 -2.48
CA ILE A 177 6.24 15.39 -1.33
C ILE A 177 7.67 15.35 -0.78
N LYS A 178 8.61 14.67 -1.45
CA LYS A 178 10.01 14.50 -1.00
C LYS A 178 10.13 13.91 0.41
N TYR A 179 9.27 12.96 0.75
CA TYR A 179 9.34 12.24 2.03
C TYR A 179 10.62 11.38 2.07
N PRO A 180 11.33 11.25 3.21
CA PRO A 180 12.59 10.49 3.27
C PRO A 180 12.41 9.02 2.86
N PHE A 181 13.14 8.61 1.81
CA PHE A 181 13.10 7.25 1.25
C PHE A 181 13.32 6.15 2.30
N LYS A 182 14.22 6.37 3.27
CA LYS A 182 14.48 5.40 4.36
C LYS A 182 13.20 5.01 5.12
N ASN A 183 12.32 5.98 5.35
CA ASN A 183 11.06 5.73 6.03
C ASN A 183 10.05 5.04 5.11
N VAL A 184 10.09 5.30 3.80
CA VAL A 184 9.26 4.59 2.81
C VAL A 184 9.60 3.11 2.79
N VAL A 185 10.90 2.79 2.75
CA VAL A 185 11.42 1.42 2.84
C VAL A 185 10.92 0.76 4.13
N LEU A 186 11.12 1.41 5.28
CA LEU A 186 10.73 0.85 6.58
C LEU A 186 9.21 0.61 6.71
N PHE A 187 8.38 1.61 6.38
CA PHE A 187 6.93 1.46 6.48
C PHE A 187 6.35 0.57 5.37
N GLY A 188 7.00 0.48 4.22
CA GLY A 188 6.62 -0.42 3.14
C GLY A 188 6.76 -1.90 3.51
N LEU A 189 7.59 -2.26 4.50
CA LEU A 189 7.73 -3.65 4.96
C LEU A 189 6.42 -4.23 5.51
N PHE A 190 5.50 -3.40 6.01
CA PHE A 190 4.17 -3.84 6.43
C PHE A 190 3.36 -4.48 5.30
N ARG A 191 3.76 -4.27 4.04
CA ARG A 191 3.18 -4.95 2.88
C ARG A 191 3.36 -6.46 2.95
N PHE A 192 4.51 -6.94 3.42
CA PHE A 192 4.73 -8.39 3.60
C PHE A 192 3.75 -8.96 4.63
N ALA A 193 3.49 -8.22 5.71
CA ALA A 193 2.49 -8.62 6.71
C ALA A 193 1.08 -8.70 6.10
N ARG A 194 0.68 -7.71 5.28
CA ARG A 194 -0.60 -7.75 4.56
C ARG A 194 -0.71 -9.00 3.67
N PHE A 195 0.29 -9.26 2.83
CA PHE A 195 0.30 -10.44 1.95
C PHE A 195 0.22 -11.74 2.75
N ALA A 196 0.94 -11.85 3.88
CA ALA A 196 0.88 -13.01 4.75
C ALA A 196 -0.51 -13.22 5.38
N ILE A 197 -1.12 -12.16 5.92
CA ILE A 197 -2.46 -12.22 6.52
C ILE A 197 -3.51 -12.61 5.47
N TYR A 198 -3.42 -12.02 4.28
CA TYR A 198 -4.38 -12.26 3.20
C TYR A 198 -4.23 -13.65 2.62
N ALA A 199 -3.00 -14.12 2.41
CA ALA A 199 -2.75 -15.49 2.01
C ALA A 199 -3.27 -16.49 3.03
N TRP A 200 -3.06 -16.24 4.34
CA TRP A 200 -3.60 -17.11 5.39
C TRP A 200 -5.13 -17.19 5.35
N ALA A 201 -5.82 -16.06 5.14
CA ALA A 201 -7.27 -16.03 5.01
C ALA A 201 -7.76 -16.74 3.74
N ILE A 202 -7.17 -16.41 2.58
CA ILE A 202 -7.55 -16.96 1.27
C ILE A 202 -7.24 -18.46 1.19
N PHE A 203 -6.09 -18.90 1.70
CA PHE A 203 -5.71 -20.31 1.67
C PHE A 203 -6.60 -21.19 2.54
N LYS A 204 -7.36 -20.62 3.48
CA LYS A 204 -8.37 -21.36 4.24
C LYS A 204 -9.71 -21.48 3.50
N VAL A 205 -10.00 -20.57 2.59
CA VAL A 205 -11.30 -20.47 1.89
C VAL A 205 -11.25 -21.15 0.52
N VAL A 206 -10.20 -20.88 -0.25
CA VAL A 206 -9.96 -21.57 -1.52
C VAL A 206 -9.61 -23.01 -1.19
N THR A 207 -10.24 -24.00 -1.82
CA THR A 207 -9.95 -25.43 -1.62
C THR A 207 -9.29 -25.99 -2.87
#